data_AF-A0A2M8PNJ0-F1
#
_entry.id   AF-A0A2M8PNJ0-F1
#
_cell.length_a   1.000
_cell.length_b   1.000
_cell.length_c   1.000
_cell.angle_alpha   90.00
_cell.angle_beta   90.00
_cell.angle_gamma   90.00
#
_symmetry.space_group_name_H-M   'P 1'
#
loop_
_entity.id
_entity.type
_entity.pdbx_description
1 polymer ?
#
loop_
_entity_poly.entity_id
_entity_poly.type
_entity_poly.pdbx_seq_one_letter_code
_entity_poly.pdbx_strand_id
1 'polypeptide(L)' 'MMFQKEFADRLTAQPGHKHYSRLSLNVQLLAKVEHLMNVKRGEFRPPPQVRLTFC' A
#
# COMPACT_ATOMS: atom_id res chain seq x y z
N MET A 1 -6.86 -0.34 6.08
CA MET A 1 -5.74 -1.08 6.72
C MET A 1 -4.44 -0.30 6.54
N MET A 2 -3.49 -0.35 7.47
CA MET A 2 -2.21 0.37 7.31
C MET A 2 -1.11 -0.55 6.78
N PHE A 3 -0.44 -0.12 5.72
CA PHE A 3 0.65 -0.85 5.08
C PHE A 3 1.86 0.04 4.83
N GLN A 4 3.01 -0.57 4.53
CA GLN A 4 4.14 0.16 3.96
C GLN A 4 3.73 0.73 2.60
N LYS A 5 4.14 1.97 2.31
CA LYS A 5 3.76 2.69 1.09
C LYS A 5 4.06 1.88 -0.18
N GLU A 6 5.25 1.27 -0.26
CA GLU A 6 5.60 0.46 -1.43
C GLU A 6 4.69 -0.77 -1.59
N PHE A 7 4.29 -1.38 -0.47
CA PHE A 7 3.37 -2.52 -0.48
C PHE A 7 1.96 -2.09 -0.87
N ALA A 8 1.47 -0.99 -0.30
CA ALA A 8 0.21 -0.35 -0.67
C ALA A 8 0.16 -0.01 -2.18
N ASP A 9 1.25 0.56 -2.72
CA ASP A 9 1.38 0.90 -4.14
C ASP A 9 1.35 -0.37 -5.02
N ARG A 10 1.90 -1.50 -4.54
CA ARG A 10 1.78 -2.80 -5.25
C ARG A 10 0.35 -3.33 -5.22
N LEU A 11 -0.37 -3.21 -4.10
CA LEU A 11 -1.75 -3.70 -3.99
C LEU A 11 -2.69 -3.00 -4.97
N THR A 12 -2.49 -1.70 -5.17
CA THR A 12 -3.30 -0.88 -6.10
C THR A 12 -2.69 -0.78 -7.50
N ALA A 13 -1.62 -1.51 -7.81
CA ALA A 13 -0.98 -1.45 -9.11
C ALA A 13 -1.92 -1.95 -10.22
N GLN A 14 -1.93 -1.28 -11.36
CA GLN A 14 -2.71 -1.70 -12.53
C GLN A 14 -1.95 -2.69 -13.40
N PRO A 15 -2.65 -3.54 -14.18
CA PRO A 15 -2.02 -4.45 -15.14
C PRO A 15 -1.08 -3.71 -16.09
N GLY A 16 0.13 -4.23 -16.29
CA GLY A 16 1.16 -3.59 -17.13
C GLY A 16 2.12 -2.66 -16.36
N HIS A 17 1.87 -2.38 -15.09
CA HIS A 17 2.84 -1.66 -14.24
C HIS A 17 3.91 -2.62 -13.69
N LYS A 18 5.16 -2.16 -13.53
CA LYS A 18 6.27 -2.97 -12.97
C LYS A 18 6.00 -3.52 -11.55
N HIS A 19 5.09 -2.88 -10.82
CA HIS A 19 4.68 -3.26 -9.47
C HIS A 19 3.47 -4.18 -9.42
N TYR A 20 2.86 -4.46 -10.58
CA TYR A 20 1.77 -5.40 -10.70
C TYR A 20 2.27 -6.82 -10.48
N SER A 21 1.65 -7.52 -9.55
CA SER A 21 2.04 -8.87 -9.16
C SER A 21 0.80 -9.73 -8.94
N ARG A 22 1.01 -11.04 -8.76
CA ARG A 22 -0.06 -11.99 -8.42
C ARG A 22 -0.85 -11.56 -7.17
N LEU A 23 -0.19 -10.87 -6.23
CA LEU A 23 -0.83 -10.33 -5.03
C LEU A 23 -1.81 -9.21 -5.37
N SER A 24 -1.40 -8.28 -6.24
CA SER A 24 -2.23 -7.16 -6.73
C SER A 24 -3.53 -7.67 -7.34
N LEU A 25 -3.43 -8.70 -8.18
CA LEU A 25 -4.56 -9.39 -8.81
C LEU A 25 -5.54 -9.98 -7.80
N ASN A 26 -5.03 -10.83 -6.90
CA ASN A 26 -5.87 -11.53 -5.95
C ASN A 26 -6.63 -10.56 -5.04
N VAL A 27 -5.95 -9.49 -4.62
CA VAL A 27 -6.55 -8.49 -3.74
C VAL A 27 -7.61 -7.68 -4.47
N GLN A 28 -7.34 -7.20 -5.69
CA GLN A 28 -8.30 -6.46 -6.50
C GLN A 28 -9.50 -7.30 -6.94
N LEU A 29 -9.32 -8.63 -7.08
CA LEU A 29 -10.40 -9.57 -7.39
C LEU A 29 -11.37 -9.74 -6.21
N LEU A 30 -10.84 -9.72 -4.98
CA LEU A 30 -11.61 -9.97 -3.76
C LEU A 30 -12.17 -8.68 -3.13
N ALA A 31 -11.50 -7.54 -3.31
CA ALA A 31 -11.89 -6.27 -2.71
C ALA A 31 -11.41 -5.06 -3.52
N LYS A 32 -12.13 -3.95 -3.39
CA LYS A 32 -11.70 -2.65 -3.92
C LYS A 32 -10.70 -2.01 -2.94
N VAL A 33 -9.50 -1.69 -3.41
CA VAL A 33 -8.42 -1.10 -2.59
C VAL A 33 -8.05 0.26 -3.15
N GLU A 34 -8.01 1.28 -2.31
CA GLU A 34 -7.73 2.68 -2.67
C GLU A 34 -6.77 3.31 -1.65
N HIS A 35 -5.93 4.26 -2.04
CA HIS A 35 -5.06 4.96 -1.09
C HIS A 35 -5.85 6.08 -0.40
N LEU A 36 -6.11 5.92 0.91
CA LEU A 36 -6.89 6.88 1.69
C LEU A 36 -6.01 8.02 2.22
N MET A 37 -4.90 7.70 2.88
CA MET A 37 -4.02 8.72 3.46
C MET A 37 -2.60 8.24 3.70
N ASN A 38 -1.62 9.14 3.51
CA ASN A 38 -0.22 8.88 3.83
C ASN A 38 0.06 9.23 5.29
N VAL A 39 0.72 8.32 6.02
CA VAL A 39 1.09 8.55 7.43
C VAL A 39 2.50 9.09 7.51
N LYS A 40 2.66 10.20 8.23
CA LYS A 40 3.96 10.82 8.47
C LYS A 40 4.72 10.04 9.55
N ARG A 41 6.05 9.95 9.42
CA ARG A 41 6.93 9.24 10.36
C ARG A 41 6.84 9.74 11.82
N GLY A 42 6.43 10.99 12.03
CA GLY A 42 6.30 11.61 13.36
C GLY A 42 5.13 11.12 14.20
N GLU A 43 4.17 10.42 13.59
CA GLU A 43 2.97 9.89 14.28
C GLU A 43 3.24 8.56 15.02
N PHE A 44 4.42 7.95 14.81
CA PHE A 44 4.80 6.68 15.42
C PHE A 44 5.96 6.85 16.40
N ARG A 45 5.85 6.21 17.57
CA ARG A 45 6.92 6.09 18.56
C ARG A 45 7.19 4.62 18.88
N PRO A 46 8.41 4.10 18.65
CA PRO A 46 9.57 4.73 18.01
C PRO A 46 9.37 4.97 16.49
N PRO A 47 10.12 5.90 15.88
CA PRO A 47 9.90 6.30 14.49
C PRO A 47 10.24 5.17 13.51
N PRO A 48 9.36 4.83 12.56
CA PRO A 48 9.60 3.79 11.57
C PRO A 48 10.57 4.30 10.49
N GLN A 49 11.46 3.42 10.02
CA GLN A 49 12.40 3.74 8.92
C GLN A 49 11.68 3.90 7.57
N VAL A 50 10.55 3.21 7.40
CA VAL A 50 9.78 3.15 6.15
C VAL A 50 8.54 4.05 6.19
N ARG A 51 8.10 4.48 5.00
CA ARG A 51 6.86 5.25 4.84
C ARG A 51 5.65 4.32 4.92
N LEU A 52 4.61 4.74 5.64
CA LEU A 52 3.38 4.00 5.85
C LEU A 52 2.20 4.76 5.23
N THR A 53 1.21 4.03 4.73
CA THR A 53 0.01 4.55 4.08
C THR A 53 -1.19 3.70 4.49
N PHE A 54 -2.35 4.35 4.65
CA PHE A 54 -3.63 3.68 4.79
C PHE A 54 -4.23 3.42 3.42
N CYS A 55 -4.54 2.15 3.16
CA CYS A 55 -5.40 1.68 2.09
C CYS A 55 -6.81 1.35 2.58
#